data_AF-A0A0K1PKC5-F1
#
_entry.id   AF-A0A0K1PKC5-F1
#
_cell.length_a   1.000
_cell.length_b   1.000
_cell.length_c   1.000
_cell.angle_alpha   90.00
_cell.angle_beta   90.00
_cell.angle_gamma   90.00
#
_symmetry.space_group_name_H-M   'P 1'
#
loop_
_entity.id
_entity.type
_entity.pdbx_description
1 polymer ?
#
loop_
_entity_poly.entity_id
_entity_poly.type
_entity_poly.pdbx_seq_one_letter_code
_entity_poly.pdbx_strand_id
1 'polypeptide(L)'
;MRTALTTLATCLLAAAAATASPTSAWAAGVTKGPWVQRVTASTAEIRVEVQPAQPVKVELEMPTHRVVESTASSLHVIPLDGLEPGSRYAAKLRVGDVERPFAFTTAPRDDASASFRFIVYGDNRTDDAGHAAVVAAIARHPTDLLVHSGDFVENGASKEQWQGFFDVEAPLLRDRCLLSAVGNHELTDGAGTEWVRYFGPAKPATVDELASTHRWGSARFFMINGMVNYGPGRARSWLENALKEADSEPGLVWRIVVVHHSPWSSGPHGNNARLLDAKIPALLRAHKVDLIVAGHDHIYERGFADGLAYVISGGGGAPLYRIRSRSPSARRAESVHHFVEVEATPSALRLSAERVDGSTIERCGLVKESNGATWDCDGERLEPASSKRPESDKAREPTGTQSAPAPPATEKSAPSTSRCGCRVVGDSASHEPLALVGGGLGIALLFCRRRRTRHAILRACASRPPRS
;
A
#
# COMPACT_ATOMS: atom_id res chain seq x y z
N MET A 1 19.19 -91.39 9.24
CA MET A 1 19.67 -90.02 8.97
C MET A 1 18.50 -89.19 8.45
N ARG A 2 18.44 -87.94 8.93
CA ARG A 2 17.74 -86.74 8.43
C ARG A 2 17.55 -86.74 6.89
N THR A 3 16.59 -86.07 6.23
CA THR A 3 15.60 -85.02 6.54
C THR A 3 14.84 -84.75 5.25
N ALA A 4 13.56 -84.42 5.32
CA ALA A 4 12.91 -83.30 4.63
C ALA A 4 11.39 -83.50 4.70
N LEU A 5 10.64 -82.51 5.17
CA LEU A 5 9.72 -81.77 4.30
C LEU A 5 9.15 -80.57 5.06
N THR A 6 9.12 -79.47 4.34
CA THR A 6 8.55 -78.17 4.64
C THR A 6 7.04 -78.17 4.51
N THR A 7 6.35 -77.48 5.43
CA THR A 7 5.01 -76.92 5.16
C THR A 7 4.92 -75.56 5.84
N LEU A 8 4.62 -74.53 5.05
CA LEU A 8 4.35 -73.16 5.52
C LEU A 8 3.05 -73.14 6.33
N ALA A 9 3.10 -72.53 7.52
CA ALA A 9 1.94 -72.05 8.25
C ALA A 9 2.07 -70.54 8.47
N THR A 10 1.00 -69.85 8.11
CA THR A 10 0.73 -68.41 8.20
C THR A 10 0.84 -67.90 9.64
N CYS A 11 1.71 -66.92 9.89
CA CYS A 11 1.67 -66.10 11.10
C CYS A 11 0.95 -64.79 10.82
N LEU A 12 -0.21 -64.59 11.47
CA LEU A 12 -0.78 -63.26 11.71
C LEU A 12 0.15 -62.50 12.68
N LEU A 13 0.65 -61.34 12.26
CA LEU A 13 1.03 -60.27 13.17
C LEU A 13 0.12 -59.08 12.88
N ALA A 14 -0.77 -58.80 13.82
CA ALA A 14 -1.52 -57.56 13.86
C ALA A 14 -0.55 -56.42 14.23
N ALA A 15 -0.10 -55.67 13.23
CA ALA A 15 0.53 -54.38 13.46
C ALA A 15 -0.59 -53.37 13.81
N ALA A 16 -0.73 -53.06 15.09
CA ALA A 16 -1.47 -51.90 15.53
C ALA A 16 -0.74 -50.66 15.00
N ALA A 17 -1.15 -50.18 13.82
CA ALA A 17 -0.79 -48.85 13.36
C ALA A 17 -1.48 -47.87 14.31
N ALA A 18 -0.72 -47.36 15.28
CA ALA A 18 -1.09 -46.14 15.97
C ALA A 18 -1.21 -45.06 14.89
N THR A 19 -2.43 -44.80 14.44
CA THR A 19 -2.77 -43.59 13.72
C THR A 19 -2.63 -42.47 14.73
N ALA A 20 -1.40 -41.98 14.88
CA ALA A 20 -1.19 -40.62 15.34
C ALA A 20 -1.88 -39.74 14.31
N SER A 21 -3.14 -39.40 14.58
CA SER A 21 -3.75 -38.22 13.99
C SER A 21 -2.73 -37.10 14.13
N PRO A 22 -2.42 -36.32 13.08
CA PRO A 22 -1.69 -35.10 13.28
C PRO A 22 -2.62 -34.23 14.13
N THR A 23 -2.45 -34.26 15.45
CA THR A 23 -2.90 -33.19 16.32
C THR A 23 -2.19 -31.98 15.75
N SER A 24 -2.98 -31.20 15.03
CA SER A 24 -2.54 -30.09 14.24
C SER A 24 -1.70 -29.19 15.14
N ALA A 25 -0.40 -29.21 14.97
CA ALA A 25 0.50 -28.22 15.51
C ALA A 25 0.26 -26.91 14.76
N TRP A 26 -0.92 -26.31 14.95
CA TRP A 26 -1.04 -24.86 14.92
C TRP A 26 -0.24 -24.43 16.13
N ALA A 27 1.01 -24.03 15.90
CA ALA A 27 1.84 -23.41 16.91
C ALA A 27 1.02 -22.27 17.52
N ALA A 28 0.67 -22.44 18.79
CA ALA A 28 -0.25 -21.60 19.54
C ALA A 28 0.19 -20.13 19.50
N GLY A 29 -0.77 -19.21 19.44
CA GLY A 29 -0.54 -17.84 19.82
C GLY A 29 -0.92 -16.84 18.74
N VAL A 30 -0.02 -16.52 17.81
CA VAL A 30 -0.18 -15.32 16.96
C VAL A 30 -0.95 -15.60 15.67
N THR A 31 -2.11 -14.97 15.50
CA THR A 31 -2.93 -15.04 14.27
C THR A 31 -2.64 -13.89 13.31
N LYS A 32 -2.35 -12.68 13.80
CA LYS A 32 -1.94 -11.52 12.97
C LYS A 32 -0.85 -10.72 13.65
N GLY A 33 0.17 -10.32 12.89
CA GLY A 33 1.20 -9.40 13.36
C GLY A 33 2.51 -10.06 13.85
N PRO A 34 3.36 -9.29 14.54
CA PRO A 34 3.11 -7.92 15.00
C PRO A 34 3.04 -6.91 13.85
N TRP A 35 2.31 -5.81 14.05
CA TRP A 35 2.39 -4.62 13.19
C TRP A 35 2.50 -3.35 14.04
N VAL A 36 3.09 -2.31 13.45
CA VAL A 36 3.40 -1.06 14.14
C VAL A 36 2.60 0.10 13.53
N GLN A 37 1.99 0.90 14.38
CA GLN A 37 1.21 2.08 13.98
C GLN A 37 1.42 3.25 14.93
N ARG A 38 0.85 4.41 14.59
CA ARG A 38 0.85 5.63 15.42
C ARG A 38 2.25 5.99 15.95
N VAL A 39 3.25 5.76 15.10
CA VAL A 39 4.63 6.11 15.40
C VAL A 39 4.80 7.62 15.35
N THR A 40 5.49 8.15 16.35
CA THR A 40 5.93 9.55 16.43
C THR A 40 7.45 9.57 16.59
N ALA A 41 8.01 10.75 16.91
CA ALA A 41 9.42 10.88 17.24
C ALA A 41 9.81 10.15 18.54
N SER A 42 8.85 9.86 19.44
CA SER A 42 9.17 9.28 20.75
C SER A 42 8.19 8.21 21.23
N THR A 43 7.20 7.83 20.41
CA THR A 43 6.20 6.83 20.73
C THR A 43 5.96 5.88 19.56
N ALA A 44 5.47 4.68 19.87
CA ALA A 44 4.97 3.72 18.89
C ALA A 44 3.84 2.88 19.50
N GLU A 45 2.96 2.34 18.67
CA GLU A 45 1.93 1.41 19.09
C GLU A 45 2.16 0.05 18.40
N ILE A 46 2.44 -0.99 19.20
CA ILE A 46 2.61 -2.35 18.71
C ILE A 46 1.27 -3.08 18.83
N ARG A 47 0.86 -3.72 17.74
CA ARG A 47 -0.37 -4.51 17.70
C ARG A 47 -0.09 -5.95 17.33
N VAL A 48 -0.88 -6.85 17.90
CA VAL A 48 -0.87 -8.27 17.56
C VAL A 48 -2.23 -8.88 17.88
N GLU A 49 -2.72 -9.77 17.02
CA GLU A 49 -3.86 -10.64 17.31
C GLU A 49 -3.37 -12.04 17.68
N VAL A 50 -3.92 -12.59 18.76
CA VAL A 50 -3.58 -13.91 19.30
C VAL A 50 -4.81 -14.77 19.58
N GLN A 51 -4.66 -16.08 19.42
CA GLN A 51 -5.65 -17.09 19.74
C GLN A 51 -4.99 -18.36 20.33
N PRO A 52 -5.43 -18.84 21.51
CA PRO A 52 -6.42 -18.24 22.42
C PRO A 52 -5.93 -16.91 23.03
N ALA A 53 -6.80 -16.21 23.75
CA ALA A 53 -6.43 -14.96 24.44
C ALA A 53 -5.38 -15.24 25.52
N GLN A 54 -4.25 -14.54 25.48
CA GLN A 54 -3.13 -14.74 26.41
C GLN A 54 -2.22 -13.50 26.49
N PRO A 55 -1.36 -13.37 27.52
CA PRO A 55 -0.40 -12.28 27.61
C PRO A 55 0.60 -12.28 26.44
N VAL A 56 1.11 -11.10 26.12
CA VAL A 56 2.13 -10.88 25.10
C VAL A 56 3.25 -10.06 25.70
N LYS A 57 4.50 -10.42 25.40
CA LYS A 57 5.68 -9.60 25.73
C LYS A 57 6.25 -8.98 24.46
N VAL A 58 6.55 -7.69 24.52
CA VAL A 58 7.34 -6.95 23.55
C VAL A 58 8.68 -6.64 24.18
N GLU A 59 9.76 -7.11 23.56
CA GLU A 59 11.14 -6.88 23.98
C GLU A 59 11.84 -6.05 22.92
N LEU A 60 12.12 -4.79 23.24
CA LEU A 60 13.05 -3.96 22.47
C LEU A 60 14.47 -4.44 22.78
N GLU A 61 15.25 -4.74 21.76
CA GLU A 61 16.63 -5.22 21.89
C GLU A 61 17.64 -4.10 21.64
N MET A 62 17.36 -3.24 20.66
CA MET A 62 18.18 -2.09 20.26
C MET A 62 17.28 -0.91 19.86
N PRO A 63 17.74 0.35 19.95
CA PRO A 63 18.99 0.80 20.58
C PRO A 63 18.98 0.70 22.11
N THR A 64 17.80 0.53 22.72
CA THR A 64 17.62 0.40 24.17
C THR A 64 16.88 -0.89 24.50
N HIS A 65 17.38 -1.60 25.51
CA HIS A 65 16.71 -2.81 25.98
C HIS A 65 15.52 -2.44 26.89
N ARG A 66 14.32 -2.89 26.53
CA ARG A 66 13.09 -2.69 27.31
C ARG A 66 12.12 -3.82 27.08
N VAL A 67 11.51 -4.34 28.14
CA VAL A 67 10.45 -5.34 28.05
C VAL A 67 9.13 -4.74 28.54
N VAL A 68 8.08 -4.93 27.76
CA VAL A 68 6.70 -4.56 28.10
C VAL A 68 5.83 -5.81 28.00
N GLU A 69 5.06 -6.11 29.04
CA GLU A 69 4.14 -7.24 29.07
C GLU A 69 2.70 -6.71 29.18
N SER A 70 1.81 -7.27 28.36
CA SER A 70 0.38 -6.94 28.41
C SER A 70 -0.39 -7.94 29.28
N THR A 71 -1.59 -7.56 29.71
CA THR A 71 -2.58 -8.53 30.19
C THR A 71 -3.07 -9.43 29.07
N ALA A 72 -3.75 -10.53 29.42
CA ALA A 72 -4.30 -11.46 28.45
C ALA A 72 -5.41 -10.80 27.61
N SER A 73 -5.28 -10.87 26.29
CA SER A 73 -6.27 -10.40 25.32
C SER A 73 -6.20 -11.27 24.06
N SER A 74 -7.17 -11.17 23.17
CA SER A 74 -7.07 -11.71 21.81
C SER A 74 -6.53 -10.67 20.82
N LEU A 75 -6.68 -9.38 21.12
CA LEU A 75 -6.11 -8.28 20.34
C LEU A 75 -5.38 -7.34 21.29
N HIS A 76 -4.09 -7.15 21.05
CA HIS A 76 -3.21 -6.34 21.87
C HIS A 76 -2.94 -5.01 21.19
N VAL A 77 -2.95 -3.96 22.01
CA VAL A 77 -2.53 -2.61 21.64
C VAL A 77 -1.55 -2.17 22.72
N ILE A 78 -0.26 -2.22 22.41
CA ILE A 78 0.83 -2.04 23.38
C ILE A 78 1.52 -0.71 23.07
N PRO A 79 1.28 0.35 23.86
CA PRO A 79 1.96 1.62 23.69
C PRO A 79 3.41 1.54 24.17
N LEU A 80 4.31 2.14 23.40
CA LEU A 80 5.70 2.38 23.73
C LEU A 80 5.93 3.89 23.75
N ASP A 81 6.67 4.35 24.76
CA ASP A 81 7.01 5.76 24.98
C ASP A 81 8.52 5.92 25.24
N GLY A 82 8.98 7.18 25.32
CA GLY A 82 10.38 7.50 25.62
C GLY A 82 11.36 6.96 24.58
N LEU A 83 10.92 6.79 23.33
CA LEU A 83 11.76 6.33 22.24
C LEU A 83 12.63 7.47 21.70
N GLU A 84 13.77 7.10 21.13
CA GLU A 84 14.68 8.05 20.48
C GLU A 84 14.16 8.41 19.09
N PRO A 85 14.13 9.70 18.69
CA PRO A 85 13.73 10.11 17.34
C PRO A 85 14.62 9.53 16.24
N GLY A 86 14.04 9.26 15.08
CA GLY A 86 14.75 8.82 13.87
C GLY A 86 15.56 7.52 14.06
N SER A 87 15.14 6.67 15.00
CA SER A 87 15.92 5.52 15.45
C SER A 87 15.25 4.21 15.07
N ARG A 88 16.07 3.27 14.58
CA ARG A 88 15.65 1.92 14.21
C ARG A 88 15.64 1.03 15.46
N TYR A 89 14.46 0.54 15.84
CA TYR A 89 14.28 -0.41 16.92
C TYR A 89 14.23 -1.84 16.37
N ALA A 90 15.12 -2.71 16.85
CA ALA A 90 15.00 -4.15 16.67
C ALA A 90 14.31 -4.74 17.90
N ALA A 91 13.33 -5.62 17.69
CA ALA A 91 12.48 -6.11 18.75
C ALA A 91 12.01 -7.56 18.53
N LYS A 92 11.53 -8.17 19.61
CA LYS A 92 10.91 -9.50 19.62
C LYS A 92 9.55 -9.43 20.29
N LEU A 93 8.59 -10.07 19.66
CA LEU A 93 7.29 -10.38 20.25
C LEU A 93 7.36 -11.81 20.80
N ARG A 94 6.96 -12.03 22.06
CA ARG A 94 6.85 -13.35 22.67
C ARG A 94 5.42 -13.64 23.11
N VAL A 95 4.91 -14.79 22.71
CA VAL A 95 3.55 -15.27 22.97
C VAL A 95 3.62 -16.73 23.40
N GLY A 96 3.63 -16.97 24.72
CA GLY A 96 4.04 -18.28 25.24
C GLY A 96 5.49 -18.60 24.82
N ASP A 97 5.70 -19.74 24.18
CA ASP A 97 7.00 -20.17 23.64
C ASP A 97 7.27 -19.66 22.22
N VAL A 98 6.32 -18.96 21.59
CA VAL A 98 6.47 -18.43 20.23
C VAL A 98 7.18 -17.09 20.27
N GLU A 99 8.30 -16.99 19.54
CA GLU A 99 9.01 -15.73 19.29
C GLU A 99 8.82 -15.26 17.84
N ARG A 100 8.55 -13.96 17.65
CA ARG A 100 8.45 -13.32 16.33
C ARG A 100 9.33 -12.06 16.33
N PRO A 101 10.44 -12.03 15.55
CA PRO A 101 11.23 -10.82 15.40
C PRO A 101 10.49 -9.80 14.54
N PHE A 102 10.63 -8.52 14.90
CA PHE A 102 10.10 -7.39 14.16
C PHE A 102 10.98 -6.17 14.42
N ALA A 103 10.79 -5.12 13.64
CA ALA A 103 11.53 -3.88 13.81
C ALA A 103 10.70 -2.70 13.29
N PHE A 104 10.98 -1.49 13.78
CA PHE A 104 10.32 -0.27 13.33
C PHE A 104 11.26 0.93 13.48
N THR A 105 10.99 2.00 12.74
CA THR A 105 11.77 3.24 12.81
C THR A 105 10.87 4.32 13.38
N THR A 106 11.32 5.04 14.40
CA THR A 106 10.60 6.21 14.92
C THR A 106 10.71 7.37 13.93
N ALA A 107 9.73 8.27 13.94
CA ALA A 107 9.81 9.45 13.10
C ALA A 107 11.04 10.30 13.49
N PRO A 108 11.66 11.01 12.53
CA PRO A 108 12.62 12.05 12.87
C PRO A 108 11.99 13.14 13.74
N ARG A 109 12.82 14.00 14.34
CA ARG A 109 12.32 15.18 15.06
C ARG A 109 11.52 16.09 14.13
N ASP A 110 10.54 16.78 14.71
CA ASP A 110 9.65 17.71 14.00
C ASP A 110 10.32 19.08 13.76
N ASP A 111 11.58 19.08 13.31
CA ASP A 111 12.42 20.28 13.17
C ASP A 111 12.77 20.64 11.70
N ALA A 112 12.06 20.02 10.75
CA ALA A 112 12.22 20.20 9.31
C ALA A 112 13.56 19.77 8.70
N SER A 113 14.54 19.29 9.49
CA SER A 113 15.91 19.12 9.01
C SER A 113 16.19 17.74 8.41
N ALA A 114 15.52 16.70 8.92
CA ALA A 114 15.74 15.32 8.52
C ALA A 114 14.97 14.95 7.25
N SER A 115 15.65 14.25 6.35
CA SER A 115 15.00 13.58 5.22
C SER A 115 14.50 12.20 5.64
N PHE A 116 13.44 11.71 5.01
CA PHE A 116 12.89 10.38 5.25
C PHE A 116 12.23 9.83 3.98
N ARG A 117 12.01 8.52 3.93
CA ARG A 117 11.42 7.83 2.78
C ARG A 117 10.12 7.14 3.17
N PHE A 118 9.12 7.24 2.30
CA PHE A 118 7.89 6.49 2.44
C PHE A 118 7.46 5.87 1.11
N ILE A 119 6.72 4.78 1.18
CA ILE A 119 6.07 4.19 0.02
C ILE A 119 4.57 4.43 0.08
N VAL A 120 4.01 4.78 -1.07
CA VAL A 120 2.59 4.92 -1.31
C VAL A 120 2.13 3.76 -2.19
N TYR A 121 1.05 3.09 -1.79
CA TYR A 121 0.30 2.17 -2.63
C TYR A 121 -1.09 1.91 -2.03
N GLY A 122 -1.98 1.21 -2.74
CA GLY A 122 -3.25 0.74 -2.20
C GLY A 122 -4.08 0.02 -3.26
N ASP A 123 -5.33 -0.29 -2.93
CA ASP A 123 -6.24 -1.08 -3.77
C ASP A 123 -5.70 -2.49 -4.04
N ASN A 124 -5.49 -3.24 -2.96
CA ASN A 124 -4.86 -4.57 -3.00
C ASN A 124 -5.93 -5.64 -3.28
N ARG A 125 -7.05 -5.54 -2.54
CA ARG A 125 -8.28 -6.33 -2.64
C ARG A 125 -8.10 -7.81 -2.97
N THR A 126 -8.54 -8.25 -4.16
CA THR A 126 -8.96 -9.65 -4.44
C THR A 126 -7.89 -10.56 -5.04
N ASP A 127 -6.76 -10.01 -5.47
CA ASP A 127 -5.68 -10.80 -6.09
C ASP A 127 -4.48 -10.86 -5.15
N ASP A 128 -4.52 -11.83 -4.24
CA ASP A 128 -3.46 -12.07 -3.26
C ASP A 128 -2.10 -12.32 -3.93
N ALA A 129 -2.07 -12.90 -5.13
CA ALA A 129 -0.83 -13.17 -5.86
C ALA A 129 -0.24 -11.89 -6.45
N GLY A 130 -1.08 -11.05 -7.06
CA GLY A 130 -0.70 -9.72 -7.52
C GLY A 130 -0.23 -8.83 -6.37
N HIS A 131 -0.97 -8.84 -5.26
CA HIS A 131 -0.61 -8.13 -4.04
C HIS A 131 0.72 -8.61 -3.45
N ALA A 132 0.93 -9.92 -3.33
CA ALA A 132 2.20 -10.48 -2.85
C ALA A 132 3.39 -10.09 -3.73
N ALA A 133 3.19 -9.95 -5.04
CA ALA A 133 4.23 -9.49 -5.95
C ALA A 133 4.57 -7.99 -5.72
N VAL A 134 3.57 -7.14 -5.48
CA VAL A 134 3.77 -5.73 -5.09
C VAL A 134 4.51 -5.65 -3.75
N VAL A 135 4.09 -6.42 -2.75
CA VAL A 135 4.75 -6.50 -1.44
C VAL A 135 6.22 -6.92 -1.56
N ALA A 136 6.49 -7.96 -2.35
CA ALA A 136 7.85 -8.42 -2.60
C ALA A 136 8.70 -7.38 -3.35
N ALA A 137 8.07 -6.51 -4.15
CA ALA A 137 8.74 -5.38 -4.78
C ALA A 137 9.08 -4.28 -3.78
N ILE A 138 8.10 -3.83 -2.99
CA ILE A 138 8.25 -2.83 -1.92
C ILE A 138 9.31 -3.24 -0.90
N ALA A 139 9.39 -4.53 -0.54
CA ALA A 139 10.34 -5.06 0.44
C ALA A 139 11.81 -4.85 0.05
N ARG A 140 12.11 -4.66 -1.24
CA ARG A 140 13.48 -4.39 -1.73
C ARG A 140 13.91 -2.94 -1.57
N HIS A 141 13.00 -2.04 -1.25
CA HIS A 141 13.26 -0.61 -1.13
C HIS A 141 13.44 -0.23 0.35
N PRO A 142 14.52 0.49 0.72
CA PRO A 142 14.70 0.99 2.07
C PRO A 142 13.76 2.17 2.33
N THR A 143 12.75 1.97 3.19
CA THR A 143 11.75 3.00 3.51
C THR A 143 11.39 3.00 4.99
N ASP A 144 11.07 4.18 5.52
CA ASP A 144 10.79 4.37 6.95
C ASP A 144 9.33 4.07 7.31
N LEU A 145 8.39 4.39 6.41
CA LEU A 145 6.97 4.12 6.59
C LEU A 145 6.24 3.77 5.28
N LEU A 146 5.05 3.22 5.43
CA LEU A 146 4.09 2.90 4.38
C LEU A 146 2.87 3.81 4.52
N VAL A 147 2.35 4.25 3.38
CA VAL A 147 1.13 5.05 3.26
C VAL A 147 0.17 4.31 2.34
N HIS A 148 -0.90 3.80 2.90
CA HIS A 148 -1.91 3.03 2.18
C HIS A 148 -3.14 3.87 1.83
N SER A 149 -3.52 3.92 0.55
CA SER A 149 -4.65 4.75 0.09
C SER A 149 -6.04 4.15 0.37
N GLY A 150 -6.13 2.93 0.90
CA GLY A 150 -7.40 2.27 1.25
C GLY A 150 -7.68 1.06 0.34
N ASP A 151 -8.83 0.41 0.55
CA ASP A 151 -9.24 -0.84 -0.12
C ASP A 151 -8.22 -1.98 0.08
N PHE A 152 -8.04 -2.33 1.34
CA PHE A 152 -7.18 -3.43 1.78
C PHE A 152 -7.71 -4.79 1.33
N VAL A 153 -9.03 -4.95 1.44
CA VAL A 153 -9.76 -6.19 1.17
C VAL A 153 -10.98 -5.89 0.30
N GLU A 154 -11.59 -6.91 -0.29
CA GLU A 154 -12.81 -6.73 -1.11
C GLU A 154 -14.07 -6.52 -0.26
N ASN A 155 -14.13 -7.17 0.89
CA ASN A 155 -15.25 -7.09 1.80
C ASN A 155 -14.71 -6.84 3.20
N GLY A 156 -14.80 -5.59 3.66
CA GLY A 156 -14.36 -5.15 4.98
C GLY A 156 -15.00 -5.92 6.14
N ALA A 157 -16.14 -6.59 5.93
CA ALA A 157 -16.77 -7.44 6.94
C ALA A 157 -16.18 -8.87 7.03
N SER A 158 -15.36 -9.29 6.06
CA SER A 158 -14.83 -10.66 6.01
C SER A 158 -13.51 -10.78 6.76
N LYS A 159 -13.53 -11.44 7.92
CA LYS A 159 -12.34 -11.74 8.72
C LYS A 159 -11.33 -12.60 7.98
N GLU A 160 -11.80 -13.47 7.09
CA GLU A 160 -10.97 -14.34 6.26
C GLU A 160 -10.14 -13.53 5.27
N GLN A 161 -10.74 -12.51 4.62
CA GLN A 161 -10.00 -11.63 3.73
C GLN A 161 -8.99 -10.76 4.49
N TRP A 162 -9.35 -10.28 5.69
CA TRP A 162 -8.39 -9.61 6.56
C TRP A 162 -7.22 -10.53 6.93
N GLN A 163 -7.47 -11.81 7.21
CA GLN A 163 -6.39 -12.77 7.44
C GLN A 163 -5.47 -12.88 6.22
N GLY A 164 -6.03 -13.01 5.02
CA GLY A 164 -5.25 -13.03 3.76
C GLY A 164 -4.40 -11.77 3.58
N PHE A 165 -4.98 -10.59 3.81
CA PHE A 165 -4.22 -9.33 3.78
C PHE A 165 -3.03 -9.36 4.76
N PHE A 166 -3.26 -9.74 6.02
CA PHE A 166 -2.19 -9.77 7.02
C PHE A 166 -1.12 -10.83 6.74
N ASP A 167 -1.49 -11.96 6.14
CA ASP A 167 -0.56 -13.01 5.73
C ASP A 167 0.35 -12.51 4.59
N VAL A 168 -0.21 -11.81 3.61
CA VAL A 168 0.54 -11.23 2.48
C VAL A 168 1.42 -10.06 2.94
N GLU A 169 0.88 -9.14 3.74
CA GLU A 169 1.57 -7.91 4.16
C GLU A 169 2.59 -8.13 5.29
N ALA A 170 2.60 -9.32 5.92
CA ALA A 170 3.46 -9.65 7.06
C ALA A 170 4.93 -9.22 6.92
N PRO A 171 5.61 -9.38 5.75
CA PRO A 171 7.00 -8.94 5.59
C PRO A 171 7.20 -7.44 5.78
N LEU A 172 6.19 -6.63 5.44
CA LEU A 172 6.22 -5.17 5.51
C LEU A 172 5.74 -4.67 6.87
N LEU A 173 4.62 -5.19 7.39
CA LEU A 173 4.04 -4.73 8.67
C LEU A 173 4.94 -4.98 9.88
N ARG A 174 5.76 -6.03 9.83
CA ARG A 174 6.74 -6.33 10.88
C ARG A 174 7.98 -5.43 10.84
N ASP A 175 8.14 -4.63 9.79
CA ASP A 175 9.36 -3.86 9.51
C ASP A 175 9.11 -2.34 9.51
N ARG A 176 7.89 -1.92 9.12
CA ARG A 176 7.55 -0.53 8.78
C ARG A 176 6.23 -0.13 9.43
N CYS A 177 6.14 1.14 9.82
CA CYS A 177 4.87 1.72 10.25
C CYS A 177 3.92 1.84 9.06
N LEU A 178 2.64 1.48 9.25
CA LEU A 178 1.59 1.68 8.26
C LEU A 178 0.65 2.81 8.67
N LEU A 179 0.60 3.86 7.84
CA LEU A 179 -0.45 4.88 7.86
C LEU A 179 -1.48 4.54 6.79
N SER A 180 -2.77 4.65 7.08
CA SER A 180 -3.79 4.33 6.08
C SER A 180 -5.01 5.24 6.11
N ALA A 181 -5.60 5.44 4.93
CA ALA A 181 -6.95 5.95 4.78
C ALA A 181 -7.94 4.78 4.65
N VAL A 182 -9.20 5.06 4.93
CA VAL A 182 -10.29 4.10 4.73
C VAL A 182 -10.80 4.17 3.28
N GLY A 183 -10.99 3.00 2.65
CA GLY A 183 -11.60 2.87 1.33
C GLY A 183 -13.07 2.49 1.39
N ASN A 184 -13.71 2.38 0.22
CA ASN A 184 -15.13 2.01 0.18
C ASN A 184 -15.35 0.52 0.48
N HIS A 185 -14.36 -0.33 0.21
CA HIS A 185 -14.47 -1.75 0.50
C HIS A 185 -14.30 -2.08 1.99
N GLU A 186 -13.65 -1.20 2.77
CA GLU A 186 -13.66 -1.33 4.23
C GLU A 186 -15.05 -1.09 4.83
N LEU A 187 -15.89 -0.29 4.17
CA LEU A 187 -17.19 0.16 4.67
C LEU A 187 -18.38 -0.69 4.18
N THR A 188 -18.14 -1.92 3.72
CA THR A 188 -19.22 -2.80 3.21
C THR A 188 -20.24 -3.19 4.28
N ASP A 189 -19.88 -3.14 5.56
CA ASP A 189 -20.78 -3.30 6.71
C ASP A 189 -21.43 -1.98 7.17
N GLY A 190 -21.12 -0.87 6.50
CA GLY A 190 -21.58 0.48 6.82
C GLY A 190 -20.85 1.17 7.98
N ALA A 191 -19.93 0.51 8.67
CA ALA A 191 -19.25 1.05 9.86
C ALA A 191 -17.72 0.96 9.79
N GLY A 192 -17.16 0.11 8.93
CA GLY A 192 -15.73 -0.17 8.89
C GLY A 192 -15.24 -1.00 10.06
N THR A 193 -16.05 -1.92 10.58
CA THR A 193 -15.83 -2.57 11.89
C THR A 193 -14.44 -3.19 12.01
N GLU A 194 -14.03 -3.97 11.02
CA GLU A 194 -12.73 -4.64 11.05
C GLU A 194 -11.56 -3.67 10.76
N TRP A 195 -11.75 -2.67 9.89
CA TRP A 195 -10.73 -1.63 9.71
C TRP A 195 -10.50 -0.85 11.02
N VAL A 196 -11.57 -0.49 11.72
CA VAL A 196 -11.48 0.17 13.04
C VAL A 196 -10.80 -0.73 14.06
N ARG A 197 -11.15 -2.03 14.08
CA ARG A 197 -10.50 -3.03 14.93
C ARG A 197 -8.99 -3.06 14.72
N TYR A 198 -8.52 -3.14 13.47
CA TYR A 198 -7.10 -3.32 13.17
C TYR A 198 -6.29 -2.03 13.14
N PHE A 199 -6.86 -0.93 12.63
CA PHE A 199 -6.14 0.31 12.33
C PHE A 199 -6.77 1.58 12.93
N GLY A 200 -8.03 1.51 13.31
CA GLY A 200 -8.76 2.65 13.87
C GLY A 200 -8.29 3.08 15.26
N PRO A 201 -8.91 4.17 15.79
CA PRO A 201 -8.65 4.65 17.13
C PRO A 201 -9.18 3.68 18.20
N ALA A 202 -8.68 3.77 19.42
CA ALA A 202 -9.13 2.93 20.54
C ALA A 202 -10.57 3.21 21.02
N LYS A 203 -11.20 4.30 20.54
CA LYS A 203 -12.57 4.70 20.89
C LYS A 203 -13.53 4.32 19.76
N PRO A 204 -14.84 4.13 20.04
CA PRO A 204 -15.83 3.98 18.98
C PRO A 204 -15.74 5.17 18.02
N ALA A 205 -15.58 4.89 16.73
CA ALA A 205 -15.58 5.88 15.68
C ALA A 205 -16.80 5.63 14.78
N THR A 206 -17.53 6.69 14.47
CA THR A 206 -18.49 6.68 13.36
C THR A 206 -17.75 6.86 12.02
N VAL A 207 -18.42 6.58 10.90
CA VAL A 207 -17.80 6.71 9.56
C VAL A 207 -17.26 8.12 9.30
N ASP A 208 -17.93 9.16 9.83
CA ASP A 208 -17.48 10.56 9.77
C ASP A 208 -16.23 10.85 10.62
N GLU A 209 -15.85 9.95 11.51
CA GLU A 209 -14.72 10.06 12.44
C GLU A 209 -13.55 9.15 12.05
N LEU A 210 -13.62 8.48 10.90
CA LEU A 210 -12.53 7.63 10.36
C LEU A 210 -11.44 8.42 9.63
N ALA A 211 -11.29 9.71 9.96
CA ALA A 211 -10.21 10.55 9.48
C ALA A 211 -9.19 10.78 10.59
N SER A 212 -7.91 10.90 10.24
CA SER A 212 -6.82 11.11 11.18
C SER A 212 -5.74 12.01 10.61
N THR A 213 -4.84 12.49 11.47
CA THR A 213 -3.58 13.10 11.02
C THR A 213 -2.40 12.43 11.70
N HIS A 214 -1.28 12.37 10.99
CA HIS A 214 -0.03 11.79 11.47
C HIS A 214 1.14 12.70 11.12
N ARG A 215 1.98 12.97 12.10
CA ARG A 215 3.23 13.73 11.91
C ARG A 215 4.39 12.77 11.70
N TRP A 216 5.22 13.05 10.70
CA TRP A 216 6.48 12.35 10.49
C TRP A 216 7.57 13.32 10.05
N GLY A 217 8.51 13.64 10.95
CA GLY A 217 9.62 14.53 10.65
C GLY A 217 9.12 15.89 10.16
N SER A 218 9.38 16.23 8.90
CA SER A 218 8.97 17.49 8.28
C SER A 218 7.57 17.47 7.62
N ALA A 219 6.85 16.35 7.65
CA ALA A 219 5.57 16.20 6.97
C ALA A 219 4.40 15.90 7.92
N ARG A 220 3.21 16.37 7.55
CA ARG A 220 1.93 15.97 8.14
C ARG A 220 1.07 15.31 7.07
N PHE A 221 0.65 14.09 7.39
CA PHE A 221 -0.29 13.30 6.60
C PHE A 221 -1.70 13.51 7.13
N PHE A 222 -2.63 13.82 6.25
CA PHE A 222 -4.06 13.95 6.54
C PHE A 222 -4.78 12.78 5.88
N MET A 223 -5.10 11.76 6.67
CA MET A 223 -5.85 10.59 6.21
C MET A 223 -7.32 10.96 6.26
N ILE A 224 -7.91 11.29 5.11
CA ILE A 224 -9.31 11.74 5.03
C ILE A 224 -10.19 10.62 4.47
N ASN A 225 -11.42 10.52 4.98
CA ASN A 225 -12.39 9.56 4.48
C ASN A 225 -13.06 10.12 3.22
N GLY A 226 -12.64 9.68 2.03
CA GLY A 226 -13.20 10.11 0.75
C GLY A 226 -14.65 9.68 0.49
N MET A 227 -15.23 8.87 1.39
CA MET A 227 -16.55 8.27 1.24
C MET A 227 -17.67 9.04 1.93
N VAL A 228 -17.33 10.06 2.73
CA VAL A 228 -18.33 10.88 3.46
C VAL A 228 -18.61 12.21 2.76
N ASN A 229 -19.65 12.90 3.25
CA ASN A 229 -20.00 14.23 2.78
C ASN A 229 -19.25 15.30 3.58
N TYR A 230 -18.54 16.20 2.89
CA TYR A 230 -17.83 17.32 3.48
C TYR A 230 -18.59 18.67 3.38
N GLY A 231 -19.91 18.64 3.23
CA GLY A 231 -20.77 19.78 3.53
C GLY A 231 -20.71 20.20 5.02
N PRO A 232 -21.54 21.16 5.46
CA PRO A 232 -21.57 21.54 6.87
C PRO A 232 -21.81 20.34 7.79
N GLY A 233 -20.87 20.06 8.70
CA GLY A 233 -20.94 18.87 9.55
C GLY A 233 -19.59 18.50 10.18
N ARG A 234 -19.57 17.37 10.90
CA ARG A 234 -18.42 16.95 11.72
C ARG A 234 -17.17 16.72 10.87
N ALA A 235 -17.27 15.99 9.76
CA ALA A 235 -16.14 15.70 8.89
C ALA A 235 -15.50 17.00 8.33
N ARG A 236 -16.33 17.98 7.95
CA ARG A 236 -15.86 19.29 7.47
C ARG A 236 -15.20 20.09 8.57
N SER A 237 -15.84 20.25 9.72
CA SER A 237 -15.28 21.00 10.84
C SER A 237 -13.99 20.38 11.35
N TRP A 238 -13.89 19.04 11.39
CA TRP A 238 -12.67 18.34 11.73
C TRP A 238 -11.54 18.68 10.75
N LEU A 239 -11.79 18.61 9.44
CA LEU A 239 -10.76 18.87 8.42
C LEU A 239 -10.30 20.32 8.47
N GLU A 240 -11.22 21.29 8.59
CA GLU A 240 -10.88 22.71 8.73
C GLU A 240 -10.02 22.98 9.96
N ASN A 241 -10.36 22.38 11.10
CA ASN A 241 -9.56 22.52 12.33
C ASN A 241 -8.16 21.90 12.17
N ALA A 242 -8.08 20.67 11.65
CA ALA A 242 -6.80 19.98 11.45
C ALA A 242 -5.87 20.75 10.50
N LEU A 243 -6.42 21.31 9.42
CA LEU A 243 -5.67 22.14 8.48
C LEU A 243 -5.22 23.47 9.11
N LYS A 244 -6.09 24.12 9.88
CA LYS A 244 -5.76 25.35 10.59
C LYS A 244 -4.67 25.14 11.64
N GLU A 245 -4.71 24.04 12.39
CA GLU A 245 -3.64 23.68 13.32
C GLU A 245 -2.30 23.55 12.59
N ALA A 246 -2.31 22.89 11.43
CA ALA A 246 -1.13 22.71 10.60
C ALA A 246 -0.59 24.02 9.99
N ASP A 247 -1.41 25.04 9.76
CA ASP A 247 -0.92 26.35 9.27
C ASP A 247 0.11 26.98 10.22
N SER A 248 -0.01 26.70 11.51
CA SER A 248 0.86 27.21 12.57
C SER A 248 1.84 26.17 13.13
N GLU A 249 1.88 24.96 12.57
CA GLU A 249 2.71 23.88 13.13
C GLU A 249 4.21 24.13 12.87
N PRO A 250 5.05 24.19 13.92
CA PRO A 250 6.48 24.43 13.76
C PRO A 250 7.16 23.29 13.02
N GLY A 251 8.17 23.63 12.20
CA GLY A 251 8.94 22.65 11.44
C GLY A 251 8.15 21.90 10.37
N LEU A 252 6.86 22.22 10.13
CA LEU A 252 6.08 21.62 9.05
C LEU A 252 6.52 22.17 7.70
N VAL A 253 7.03 21.28 6.86
CA VAL A 253 7.33 21.56 5.45
C VAL A 253 6.21 21.01 4.59
N TRP A 254 5.90 19.71 4.65
CA TRP A 254 5.02 19.05 3.69
C TRP A 254 3.64 18.73 4.27
N ARG A 255 2.57 19.19 3.62
CA ARG A 255 1.19 18.79 3.91
C ARG A 255 0.72 17.82 2.83
N ILE A 256 0.48 16.57 3.20
CA ILE A 256 0.11 15.50 2.27
C ILE A 256 -1.27 14.99 2.67
N VAL A 257 -2.24 15.08 1.77
CA VAL A 257 -3.57 14.49 1.96
C VAL A 257 -3.58 13.10 1.35
N VAL A 258 -4.05 12.11 2.11
CA VAL A 258 -4.27 10.75 1.64
C VAL A 258 -5.77 10.48 1.66
N VAL A 259 -6.34 10.15 0.51
CA VAL A 259 -7.78 9.95 0.33
C VAL A 259 -8.01 8.80 -0.62
N HIS A 260 -8.90 7.88 -0.30
CA HIS A 260 -9.14 6.72 -1.17
C HIS A 260 -9.61 7.12 -2.58
N HIS A 261 -10.75 7.83 -2.68
CA HIS A 261 -11.28 8.31 -3.96
C HIS A 261 -10.87 9.77 -4.22
N SER A 262 -9.92 9.95 -5.14
CA SER A 262 -9.34 11.25 -5.54
C SER A 262 -10.37 12.27 -6.07
N PRO A 263 -10.19 13.59 -5.84
CA PRO A 263 -10.97 14.62 -6.52
C PRO A 263 -10.89 14.54 -8.05
N TRP A 264 -9.76 14.05 -8.59
CA TRP A 264 -9.54 13.90 -10.04
C TRP A 264 -8.96 12.54 -10.37
N SER A 265 -9.43 11.93 -11.47
CA SER A 265 -8.90 10.67 -11.98
C SER A 265 -9.24 10.48 -13.47
N SER A 266 -8.34 9.85 -14.23
CA SER A 266 -8.63 9.33 -15.58
C SER A 266 -9.13 7.89 -15.60
N GLY A 267 -9.22 7.24 -14.43
CA GLY A 267 -9.76 5.91 -14.30
C GLY A 267 -11.28 5.87 -14.54
N PRO A 268 -11.87 4.67 -14.64
CA PRO A 268 -13.28 4.51 -14.97
C PRO A 268 -14.23 5.09 -13.92
N HIS A 269 -13.81 5.26 -12.66
CA HIS A 269 -14.64 5.89 -11.62
C HIS A 269 -14.59 7.42 -11.69
N GLY A 270 -13.51 7.97 -12.25
CA GLY A 270 -13.36 9.40 -12.48
C GLY A 270 -13.33 10.20 -11.18
N ASN A 271 -13.71 11.47 -11.29
CA ASN A 271 -13.62 12.46 -10.21
C ASN A 271 -14.55 12.15 -9.03
N ASN A 272 -14.08 12.35 -7.81
CA ASN A 272 -14.94 12.34 -6.62
C ASN A 272 -15.79 13.62 -6.53
N ALA A 273 -17.02 13.54 -7.03
CA ALA A 273 -17.98 14.65 -7.01
C ALA A 273 -18.24 15.20 -5.60
N ARG A 274 -18.26 14.35 -4.56
CA ARG A 274 -18.53 14.80 -3.17
C ARG A 274 -17.47 15.80 -2.70
N LEU A 275 -16.20 15.56 -3.01
CA LEU A 275 -15.11 16.46 -2.66
C LEU A 275 -15.13 17.74 -3.50
N LEU A 276 -15.44 17.64 -4.79
CA LEU A 276 -15.53 18.78 -5.70
C LEU A 276 -16.70 19.72 -5.37
N ASP A 277 -17.87 19.15 -5.06
CA ASP A 277 -19.07 19.91 -4.71
C ASP A 277 -18.89 20.62 -3.36
N ALA A 278 -18.27 19.95 -2.39
CA ALA A 278 -17.91 20.52 -1.08
C ALA A 278 -16.69 21.46 -1.11
N LYS A 279 -16.13 21.74 -2.30
CA LYS A 279 -14.97 22.62 -2.50
C LYS A 279 -13.76 22.22 -1.65
N ILE A 280 -13.55 20.92 -1.46
CA ILE A 280 -12.41 20.40 -0.69
C ILE A 280 -11.08 20.79 -1.33
N PRO A 281 -10.84 20.64 -2.65
CA PRO A 281 -9.59 21.12 -3.25
C PRO A 281 -9.29 22.61 -2.97
N ALA A 282 -10.31 23.47 -2.99
CA ALA A 282 -10.14 24.88 -2.67
C ALA A 282 -9.74 25.10 -1.19
N LEU A 283 -10.34 24.33 -0.26
CA LEU A 283 -9.93 24.34 1.14
C LEU A 283 -8.48 23.87 1.32
N LEU A 284 -8.12 22.72 0.72
CA LEU A 284 -6.77 22.16 0.81
C LEU A 284 -5.72 23.14 0.30
N ARG A 285 -5.97 23.79 -0.84
CA ARG A 285 -5.09 24.83 -1.39
C ARG A 285 -4.98 26.05 -0.46
N ALA A 286 -6.07 26.51 0.12
CA ALA A 286 -6.05 27.64 1.06
C ALA A 286 -5.15 27.36 2.28
N HIS A 287 -5.11 26.11 2.71
CA HIS A 287 -4.27 25.61 3.81
C HIS A 287 -2.96 24.95 3.34
N LYS A 288 -2.47 25.35 2.16
CA LYS A 288 -1.10 25.04 1.70
C LYS A 288 -0.80 23.54 1.65
N VAL A 289 -1.80 22.72 1.31
CA VAL A 289 -1.59 21.30 0.98
C VAL A 289 -0.73 21.21 -0.27
N ASP A 290 0.33 20.40 -0.20
CA ASP A 290 1.31 20.28 -1.26
C ASP A 290 0.95 19.13 -2.22
N LEU A 291 0.50 18.00 -1.68
CA LEU A 291 0.24 16.77 -2.45
C LEU A 291 -1.04 16.07 -2.00
N ILE A 292 -1.84 15.60 -2.96
CA ILE A 292 -2.89 14.62 -2.75
C ILE A 292 -2.42 13.26 -3.24
N VAL A 293 -2.56 12.24 -2.40
CA VAL A 293 -2.30 10.84 -2.71
C VAL A 293 -3.61 10.07 -2.62
N ALA A 294 -3.87 9.22 -3.61
CA ALA A 294 -5.12 8.48 -3.69
C ALA A 294 -5.00 7.09 -4.31
N GLY A 295 -6.10 6.35 -4.29
CA GLY A 295 -6.29 5.03 -4.88
C GLY A 295 -7.59 4.97 -5.68
N HIS A 296 -8.42 3.97 -5.39
CA HIS A 296 -9.77 3.70 -5.94
C HIS A 296 -9.79 3.29 -7.41
N ASP A 297 -9.17 4.09 -8.28
CA ASP A 297 -8.92 3.71 -9.64
C ASP A 297 -7.61 2.93 -9.74
N HIS A 298 -7.69 1.68 -10.20
CA HIS A 298 -6.56 0.75 -10.26
C HIS A 298 -5.60 1.04 -11.41
N ILE A 299 -4.97 2.20 -11.32
CA ILE A 299 -4.01 2.76 -12.26
C ILE A 299 -2.95 3.51 -11.48
N TYR A 300 -1.81 3.74 -12.11
CA TYR A 300 -0.93 4.84 -11.77
C TYR A 300 -1.40 6.10 -12.50
N GLU A 301 -1.49 7.23 -11.80
CA GLU A 301 -1.64 8.54 -12.44
C GLU A 301 -0.94 9.63 -11.62
N ARG A 302 -0.27 10.54 -12.31
CA ARG A 302 0.22 11.80 -11.75
C ARG A 302 -0.38 12.96 -12.51
N GLY A 303 -0.86 13.98 -11.80
CA GLY A 303 -1.45 15.15 -12.42
C GLY A 303 -1.38 16.42 -11.60
N PHE A 304 -1.94 17.49 -12.15
CA PHE A 304 -2.03 18.78 -11.51
C PHE A 304 -3.36 19.44 -11.89
N ALA A 305 -4.16 19.82 -10.89
CA ALA A 305 -5.47 20.42 -11.07
C ALA A 305 -5.78 21.41 -9.95
N ASP A 306 -6.44 22.52 -10.28
CA ASP A 306 -6.87 23.57 -9.34
C ASP A 306 -5.77 24.06 -8.38
N GLY A 307 -4.52 24.06 -8.84
CA GLY A 307 -3.36 24.49 -8.06
C GLY A 307 -2.80 23.43 -7.10
N LEU A 308 -3.21 22.17 -7.24
CA LEU A 308 -2.76 21.05 -6.40
C LEU A 308 -2.16 19.93 -7.26
N ALA A 309 -1.02 19.42 -6.79
CA ALA A 309 -0.43 18.19 -7.29
C ALA A 309 -1.18 16.98 -6.75
N TYR A 310 -1.38 15.95 -7.58
CA TYR A 310 -1.97 14.69 -7.14
C TYR A 310 -1.30 13.47 -7.77
N VAL A 311 -1.33 12.36 -7.03
CA VAL A 311 -0.91 11.03 -7.46
C VAL A 311 -2.00 10.02 -7.09
N ILE A 312 -2.42 9.20 -8.06
CA ILE A 312 -3.21 7.99 -7.85
C ILE A 312 -2.26 6.80 -7.92
N SER A 313 -2.29 5.96 -6.90
CA SER A 313 -1.46 4.77 -6.75
C SER A 313 -2.30 3.53 -6.40
N GLY A 314 -3.35 3.26 -7.17
CA GLY A 314 -4.28 2.13 -6.93
C GLY A 314 -3.82 0.79 -7.54
N GLY A 315 -2.52 0.62 -7.80
CA GLY A 315 -1.99 -0.59 -8.44
C GLY A 315 -1.59 -1.71 -7.48
N GLY A 316 -2.06 -1.69 -6.24
CA GLY A 316 -1.53 -2.50 -5.13
C GLY A 316 -1.84 -4.00 -5.19
N GLY A 317 -2.79 -4.42 -6.01
CA GLY A 317 -3.09 -5.84 -6.23
C GLY A 317 -4.39 -6.08 -6.99
N ALA A 318 -5.39 -5.22 -6.83
CA ALA A 318 -6.71 -5.43 -7.42
C ALA A 318 -6.65 -5.40 -8.97
N PRO A 319 -7.59 -6.06 -9.67
CA PRO A 319 -7.59 -6.14 -11.12
C PRO A 319 -7.54 -4.76 -11.80
N LEU A 320 -6.51 -4.52 -12.61
CA LEU A 320 -6.23 -3.21 -13.18
C LEU A 320 -7.33 -2.69 -14.10
N TYR A 321 -7.56 -1.37 -14.07
CA TYR A 321 -8.50 -0.72 -14.97
C TYR A 321 -7.84 -0.20 -16.23
N ARG A 322 -8.51 -0.40 -17.37
CA ARG A 322 -8.12 0.24 -18.63
C ARG A 322 -8.42 1.73 -18.59
N ILE A 323 -7.40 2.55 -18.87
CA ILE A 323 -7.56 3.99 -19.11
C ILE A 323 -8.16 4.19 -20.50
N ARG A 324 -9.40 4.68 -20.58
CA ARG A 324 -10.09 4.93 -21.86
C ARG A 324 -9.75 6.30 -22.44
N SER A 325 -9.65 7.30 -21.58
CA SER A 325 -9.35 8.68 -21.91
C SER A 325 -8.64 9.32 -20.74
N ARG A 326 -7.65 10.18 -21.00
CA ARG A 326 -6.91 10.88 -19.96
C ARG A 326 -7.60 12.20 -19.62
N SER A 327 -7.74 12.49 -18.33
CA SER A 327 -8.15 13.81 -17.85
C SER A 327 -7.16 14.88 -18.36
N PRO A 328 -7.61 16.10 -18.68
CA PRO A 328 -6.71 17.21 -19.01
C PRO A 328 -5.69 17.53 -17.91
N SER A 329 -6.00 17.20 -16.65
CA SER A 329 -5.09 17.37 -15.52
C SER A 329 -3.99 16.32 -15.43
N ALA A 330 -4.16 15.18 -16.10
CA ALA A 330 -3.23 14.06 -16.05
C ALA A 330 -1.95 14.36 -16.85
N ARG A 331 -0.79 14.19 -16.21
CA ARG A 331 0.53 14.37 -16.82
C ARG A 331 1.16 13.03 -17.18
N ARG A 332 1.08 12.05 -16.29
CA ARG A 332 1.45 10.65 -16.54
C ARG A 332 0.32 9.72 -16.09
N ALA A 333 0.07 8.63 -16.80
CA ALA A 333 -0.88 7.62 -16.38
C ALA A 333 -0.54 6.27 -17.02
N GLU A 334 -0.69 5.19 -16.28
CA GLU A 334 -0.43 3.83 -16.74
C GLU A 334 -1.32 2.82 -15.99
N SER A 335 -1.84 1.82 -16.72
CA SER A 335 -2.58 0.71 -16.12
C SER A 335 -1.60 -0.43 -15.84
N VAL A 336 -1.08 -0.47 -14.61
CA VAL A 336 -0.03 -1.42 -14.21
C VAL A 336 -0.02 -1.58 -12.68
N HIS A 337 0.39 -2.75 -12.19
CA HIS A 337 0.69 -2.94 -10.77
C HIS A 337 1.98 -2.22 -10.42
N HIS A 338 1.93 -1.42 -9.36
CA HIS A 338 3.01 -0.50 -9.02
C HIS A 338 2.92 -0.05 -7.56
N PHE A 339 3.97 0.65 -7.14
CA PHE A 339 4.01 1.46 -5.94
C PHE A 339 4.80 2.74 -6.24
N VAL A 340 4.70 3.73 -5.35
CA VAL A 340 5.44 5.00 -5.47
C VAL A 340 6.34 5.17 -4.26
N GLU A 341 7.65 5.14 -4.47
CA GLU A 341 8.62 5.57 -3.46
C GLU A 341 8.70 7.09 -3.44
N VAL A 342 8.70 7.68 -2.25
CA VAL A 342 8.85 9.12 -2.05
C VAL A 342 9.95 9.39 -1.03
N GLU A 343 10.95 10.17 -1.42
CA GLU A 343 11.92 10.78 -0.50
C GLU A 343 11.47 12.21 -0.18
N ALA A 344 11.12 12.46 1.08
CA ALA A 344 10.84 13.79 1.58
C ALA A 344 12.12 14.44 2.09
N THR A 345 12.46 15.59 1.53
CA THR A 345 13.59 16.44 1.94
C THR A 345 13.07 17.82 2.33
N PRO A 346 13.89 18.71 2.93
CA PRO A 346 13.44 20.07 3.24
C PRO A 346 13.02 20.90 2.01
N SER A 347 13.50 20.56 0.81
CA SER A 347 13.29 21.35 -0.41
C SER A 347 12.41 20.67 -1.48
N ALA A 348 12.33 19.33 -1.48
CA ALA A 348 11.54 18.58 -2.44
C ALA A 348 10.94 17.29 -1.86
N LEU A 349 9.79 16.87 -2.41
CA LEU A 349 9.38 15.46 -2.43
C LEU A 349 9.90 14.86 -3.73
N ARG A 350 10.78 13.85 -3.69
CA ARG A 350 11.25 13.13 -4.89
C ARG A 350 10.51 11.81 -5.02
N LEU A 351 9.89 11.56 -6.16
CA LEU A 351 9.04 10.40 -6.42
C LEU A 351 9.69 9.47 -7.45
N SER A 352 9.63 8.17 -7.18
CA SER A 352 9.90 7.10 -8.15
C SER A 352 8.69 6.17 -8.20
N ALA A 353 7.98 6.16 -9.31
CA ALA A 353 6.90 5.20 -9.53
C ALA A 353 7.47 3.96 -10.21
N GLU A 354 7.35 2.80 -9.57
CA GLU A 354 8.01 1.56 -9.98
C GLU A 354 6.99 0.46 -10.25
N ARG A 355 7.20 -0.29 -11.34
CA ARG A 355 6.43 -1.51 -11.62
C ARG A 355 6.95 -2.65 -10.75
N VAL A 356 6.13 -3.69 -10.62
CA VAL A 356 6.47 -4.91 -9.85
C VAL A 356 7.74 -5.61 -10.36
N ASP A 357 8.01 -5.53 -11.67
CA ASP A 357 9.22 -6.10 -12.30
C ASP A 357 10.50 -5.29 -12.02
N GLY A 358 10.39 -4.16 -11.31
CA GLY A 358 11.50 -3.28 -10.97
C GLY A 358 11.82 -2.24 -12.06
N SER A 359 11.06 -2.18 -13.15
CA SER A 359 11.18 -1.12 -14.13
C SER A 359 10.43 0.14 -13.71
N THR A 360 11.03 1.29 -13.97
CA THR A 360 10.46 2.58 -13.57
C THR A 360 9.39 3.06 -14.53
N ILE A 361 8.25 3.52 -14.00
CA ILE A 361 7.19 4.21 -14.76
C ILE A 361 7.62 5.65 -15.04
N GLU A 362 8.05 6.36 -13.99
CA GLU A 362 8.65 7.68 -14.06
C GLU A 362 9.42 8.02 -12.79
N ARG A 363 10.32 9.00 -12.90
CA ARG A 363 10.85 9.76 -11.78
C ARG A 363 10.42 11.21 -11.95
N CYS A 364 9.97 11.82 -10.87
CA CYS A 364 9.59 13.23 -10.84
C CYS A 364 9.77 13.76 -9.42
N GLY A 365 9.74 15.06 -9.21
CA GLY A 365 9.69 15.62 -7.87
C GLY A 365 8.71 16.78 -7.77
N LEU A 366 8.36 17.11 -6.53
CA LEU A 366 7.53 18.25 -6.18
C LEU A 366 8.39 19.24 -5.39
N VAL A 367 8.54 20.46 -5.88
CA VAL A 367 9.34 21.52 -5.27
C VAL A 367 8.44 22.66 -4.79
N LYS A 368 8.85 23.35 -3.72
CA LYS A 368 8.11 24.51 -3.21
C LYS A 368 8.53 25.79 -3.94
N GLU A 369 7.55 26.45 -4.54
CA GLU A 369 7.67 27.79 -5.09
C GLU A 369 6.91 28.80 -4.21
N SER A 370 7.07 30.09 -4.49
CA SER A 370 6.41 31.18 -3.74
C SER A 370 4.87 31.13 -3.75
N ASN A 371 4.27 30.38 -4.68
CA ASN A 371 2.82 30.27 -4.87
C ASN A 371 2.25 28.85 -4.61
N GLY A 372 3.05 27.91 -4.10
CA GLY A 372 2.63 26.53 -3.85
C GLY A 372 3.66 25.52 -4.35
N ALA A 373 3.31 24.24 -4.27
CA ALA A 373 4.17 23.16 -4.74
C ALA A 373 3.90 22.83 -6.22
N THR A 374 4.95 22.63 -7.02
CA THR A 374 4.83 22.30 -8.46
C THR A 374 5.69 21.11 -8.82
N TRP A 375 5.27 20.38 -9.86
CA TRP A 375 6.06 19.28 -10.42
C TRP A 375 7.33 19.83 -11.11
N ASP A 376 8.47 19.23 -10.77
CA ASP A 376 9.73 19.28 -11.52
C ASP A 376 10.06 17.83 -11.90
N CYS A 377 9.82 17.46 -13.16
CA CYS A 377 10.11 16.10 -13.64
C CYS A 377 11.31 16.04 -14.59
N ASP A 378 11.89 17.20 -14.94
CA ASP A 378 12.97 17.31 -15.91
C ASP A 378 14.34 17.54 -15.25
N GLY A 379 14.37 17.73 -13.92
CA GLY A 379 15.54 17.43 -13.09
C GLY A 379 16.50 18.59 -12.81
N GLU A 380 16.14 19.84 -13.08
CA GLU A 380 17.04 20.96 -12.78
C GLU A 380 17.11 21.29 -11.27
N ARG A 381 16.05 21.04 -10.48
CA ARG A 381 15.99 21.37 -9.04
C ARG A 381 15.98 20.14 -8.12
N LEU A 382 16.02 18.94 -8.71
CA LEU A 382 16.04 17.68 -7.97
C LEU A 382 17.45 17.23 -7.58
N GLU A 383 18.48 17.86 -8.14
CA GLU A 383 19.88 17.56 -7.88
C GLU A 383 20.15 17.53 -6.35
N PRO A 384 20.82 16.49 -5.84
CA PRO A 384 21.15 16.42 -4.44
C PRO A 384 22.11 17.56 -4.08
N ALA A 385 21.94 18.16 -2.90
CA ALA A 385 22.98 18.98 -2.30
C ALA A 385 24.25 18.13 -2.23
N SER A 386 25.28 18.49 -3.01
CA SER A 386 26.58 17.82 -3.05
C SER A 386 27.01 17.47 -1.64
N SER A 387 27.18 16.17 -1.35
CA SER A 387 27.78 15.68 -0.12
C SER A 387 29.25 16.09 -0.07
N LYS A 388 29.53 17.35 0.28
CA LYS A 388 30.88 17.72 0.72
C LYS A 388 31.06 17.15 2.12
N ARG A 389 31.61 15.94 2.15
CA ARG A 389 32.25 15.37 3.34
C ARG A 389 33.26 16.39 3.86
N PRO A 390 33.36 16.68 5.16
CA PRO A 390 34.45 17.51 5.67
C PRO A 390 35.78 16.81 5.35
N GLU A 391 36.63 17.45 4.56
CA GLU A 391 38.02 17.03 4.36
C GLU A 391 38.74 17.13 5.70
N SER A 392 39.14 15.98 6.23
CA SER A 392 40.15 15.91 7.29
C SER A 392 41.54 16.01 6.66
N ASP A 393 42.35 16.90 7.21
CA ASP A 393 43.73 17.23 6.84
C ASP A 393 44.69 16.04 6.61
N LYS A 394 45.41 16.17 5.49
CA LYS A 394 46.84 15.86 5.22
C LYS A 394 47.37 14.42 5.35
N ALA A 395 47.86 13.90 4.21
CA ALA A 395 49.27 13.54 4.05
C ALA A 395 49.70 13.44 2.56
N ARG A 396 50.53 14.40 2.14
CA ARG A 396 51.75 14.27 1.31
C ARG A 396 51.77 13.27 0.12
N GLU A 397 51.75 13.85 -1.08
CA GLU A 397 52.27 13.34 -2.37
C GLU A 397 53.74 12.82 -2.28
N PRO A 398 54.31 12.07 -3.27
CA PRO A 398 54.12 12.32 -4.71
C PRO A 398 54.21 11.14 -5.73
N THR A 399 53.98 11.51 -6.99
CA THR A 399 54.55 11.04 -8.29
C THR A 399 53.85 9.98 -9.17
N GLY A 400 53.52 10.44 -10.40
CA GLY A 400 53.60 9.72 -11.70
C GLY A 400 52.40 8.87 -12.09
N THR A 401 51.84 8.85 -13.31
CA THR A 401 52.24 9.38 -14.63
C THR A 401 51.00 9.35 -15.55
N GLN A 402 50.96 10.24 -16.54
CA GLN A 402 49.92 10.42 -17.57
C GLN A 402 49.84 9.26 -18.60
N SER A 403 48.65 8.95 -19.15
CA SER A 403 48.34 9.09 -20.60
C SER A 403 46.90 8.66 -20.96
N ALA A 404 46.25 9.43 -21.83
CA ALA A 404 44.96 9.22 -22.52
C ALA A 404 45.11 8.31 -23.78
N PRO A 405 44.22 8.30 -24.80
CA PRO A 405 42.74 8.42 -24.87
C PRO A 405 42.07 7.26 -25.70
N ALA A 406 40.73 7.24 -25.75
CA ALA A 406 39.91 6.49 -26.73
C ALA A 406 40.03 7.05 -28.17
N PRO A 407 39.63 6.28 -29.22
CA PRO A 407 38.44 6.65 -30.02
C PRO A 407 37.79 5.42 -30.76
N PRO A 408 36.89 5.58 -31.77
CA PRO A 408 35.51 6.06 -31.66
C PRO A 408 34.47 5.12 -32.34
N ALA A 409 33.22 5.55 -32.28
CA ALA A 409 32.01 4.95 -32.85
C ALA A 409 31.94 4.90 -34.39
N THR A 410 31.08 4.01 -34.91
CA THR A 410 30.55 4.05 -36.29
C THR A 410 29.02 4.02 -36.31
N GLU A 411 28.48 4.89 -37.15
CA GLU A 411 27.09 5.24 -37.39
C GLU A 411 26.29 4.27 -38.30
N LYS A 412 24.95 4.38 -38.16
CA LYS A 412 23.88 4.37 -39.19
C LYS A 412 23.60 3.12 -40.04
N SER A 413 22.36 2.64 -39.92
CA SER A 413 21.41 2.51 -41.05
C SER A 413 19.97 2.30 -40.57
N ALA A 414 19.02 3.02 -41.19
CA ALA A 414 17.56 2.79 -41.14
C ALA A 414 17.06 2.53 -42.59
N PRO A 415 15.76 2.35 -42.85
CA PRO A 415 14.93 1.20 -42.51
C PRO A 415 14.34 0.52 -43.77
N SER A 416 13.99 -0.77 -43.71
CA SER A 416 13.26 -1.45 -44.78
C SER A 416 11.77 -1.57 -44.48
N THR A 417 10.99 -1.22 -45.50
CA THR A 417 9.53 -1.29 -45.59
C THR A 417 9.03 -2.73 -45.64
N SER A 418 7.84 -2.99 -45.06
CA SER A 418 6.90 -3.95 -45.64
C SER A 418 5.46 -3.56 -45.33
N ARG A 419 4.66 -3.54 -46.39
CA ARG A 419 3.21 -3.35 -46.40
C ARG A 419 2.54 -4.68 -46.11
N CYS A 420 1.44 -4.66 -45.37
CA CYS A 420 0.30 -5.54 -45.64
C CYS A 420 -0.97 -4.89 -45.12
N GLY A 421 -1.87 -4.53 -46.04
CA GLY A 421 -3.23 -4.13 -45.72
C GLY A 421 -4.16 -5.33 -45.82
N CYS A 422 -5.25 -5.30 -45.05
CA CYS A 422 -6.48 -5.99 -45.37
C CYS A 422 -7.67 -5.13 -44.93
N ARG A 423 -8.74 -5.27 -45.71
CA ARG A 423 -9.81 -4.34 -46.00
C ARG A 423 -11.05 -4.63 -45.15
N VAL A 424 -11.83 -3.57 -44.94
CA VAL A 424 -13.18 -3.53 -44.35
C VAL A 424 -14.24 -4.09 -45.31
N VAL A 425 -15.26 -4.75 -44.74
CA VAL A 425 -16.63 -4.93 -45.28
C VAL A 425 -17.54 -4.66 -44.05
N GLY A 426 -18.35 -3.60 -43.98
CA GLY A 426 -19.67 -3.42 -44.62
C GLY A 426 -20.70 -4.34 -43.93
N ASP A 427 -21.78 -3.91 -43.28
CA ASP A 427 -22.83 -2.94 -43.63
C ASP A 427 -23.69 -2.69 -42.34
N SER A 428 -24.08 -1.45 -42.00
CA SER A 428 -25.43 -0.84 -42.14
C SER A 428 -26.57 -1.58 -41.38
N ALA A 429 -27.56 -0.97 -40.71
CA ALA A 429 -28.17 0.35 -40.81
C ALA A 429 -28.95 0.74 -39.52
N SER A 430 -29.34 2.01 -39.48
CA SER A 430 -30.25 2.82 -38.65
C SER A 430 -31.58 2.21 -38.12
N HIS A 431 -32.04 2.63 -36.94
CA HIS A 431 -33.06 3.69 -36.73
C HIS A 431 -33.50 3.88 -35.25
N GLU A 432 -33.93 5.12 -35.01
CA GLU A 432 -34.44 5.86 -33.83
C GLU A 432 -35.75 5.34 -33.15
N PRO A 433 -36.25 5.98 -32.06
CA PRO A 433 -36.81 5.35 -30.87
C PRO A 433 -38.35 5.37 -30.75
N LEU A 434 -38.89 4.68 -29.73
CA LEU A 434 -40.24 4.93 -29.23
C LEU A 434 -40.31 4.84 -27.71
N ALA A 435 -40.81 5.92 -27.09
CA ALA A 435 -41.34 5.93 -25.73
C ALA A 435 -42.82 5.49 -25.77
N LEU A 436 -43.28 4.71 -24.80
CA LEU A 436 -44.65 4.87 -24.27
C LEU A 436 -44.80 4.26 -22.87
N VAL A 437 -45.36 5.11 -22.01
CA VAL A 437 -46.06 4.97 -20.73
C VAL A 437 -46.77 3.63 -20.46
N GLY A 438 -46.70 3.18 -19.19
CA GLY A 438 -47.92 2.81 -18.46
C GLY A 438 -48.03 1.39 -17.89
N GLY A 439 -48.02 1.32 -16.55
CA GLY A 439 -48.99 0.52 -15.80
C GLY A 439 -48.57 -0.86 -15.27
N GLY A 440 -48.90 -1.09 -14.00
CA GLY A 440 -49.37 -2.41 -13.56
C GLY A 440 -48.52 -3.14 -12.54
N LEU A 441 -48.94 -3.06 -11.27
CA LEU A 441 -48.66 -4.04 -10.22
C LEU A 441 -48.87 -5.48 -10.72
N GLY A 442 -47.92 -6.36 -10.42
CA GLY A 442 -48.06 -7.80 -10.62
C GLY A 442 -47.13 -8.58 -9.69
N ILE A 443 -47.68 -8.98 -8.54
CA ILE A 443 -47.05 -9.94 -7.63
C ILE A 443 -46.98 -11.30 -8.33
N ALA A 444 -45.78 -11.88 -8.42
CA ALA A 444 -45.59 -13.28 -8.76
C ALA A 444 -44.45 -13.89 -7.91
N LEU A 445 -44.85 -14.57 -6.83
CA LEU A 445 -44.06 -15.60 -6.17
C LEU A 445 -43.99 -16.82 -7.10
N LEU A 446 -42.80 -17.30 -7.49
CA LEU A 446 -42.61 -18.72 -7.77
C LEU A 446 -41.12 -19.14 -7.79
N PHE A 447 -40.80 -20.02 -6.83
CA PHE A 447 -39.95 -21.21 -6.91
C PHE A 447 -38.48 -21.13 -7.35
N CYS A 448 -37.65 -21.29 -6.31
CA CYS A 448 -36.55 -22.24 -6.19
C CYS A 448 -36.38 -23.26 -7.36
N ARG A 449 -35.23 -23.20 -8.05
CA ARG A 449 -34.66 -24.36 -8.76
C ARG A 449 -33.14 -24.41 -8.58
N ARG A 450 -32.70 -25.50 -7.97
CA ARG A 450 -31.32 -25.98 -7.80
C ARG A 450 -30.55 -26.11 -9.13
N ARG A 451 -29.21 -26.04 -8.99
CA ARG A 451 -28.08 -26.65 -9.77
C ARG A 451 -27.11 -25.55 -10.22
N ARG A 452 -25.78 -25.69 -10.16
CA ARG A 452 -24.89 -26.84 -9.96
C ARG A 452 -23.51 -26.27 -9.58
N THR A 453 -22.87 -26.89 -8.61
CA THR A 453 -21.42 -26.82 -8.39
C THR A 453 -20.66 -27.31 -9.63
N ARG A 454 -19.57 -26.62 -10.00
CA ARG A 454 -18.50 -27.16 -10.84
C ARG A 454 -17.17 -26.95 -10.13
N HIS A 455 -16.62 -28.05 -9.65
CA HIS A 455 -15.21 -28.22 -9.34
C HIS A 455 -14.50 -28.84 -10.55
N ALA A 456 -13.22 -28.47 -10.68
CA ALA A 456 -12.14 -29.11 -11.43
C ALA A 456 -12.20 -29.08 -12.98
N ILE A 457 -11.17 -28.47 -13.58
CA ILE A 457 -10.12 -29.18 -14.34
C ILE A 457 -8.86 -28.28 -14.34
N LEU A 458 -7.82 -28.73 -13.65
CA LEU A 458 -6.42 -28.34 -13.86
C LEU A 458 -5.71 -29.59 -14.40
N ARG A 459 -5.11 -29.50 -15.59
CA ARG A 459 -3.77 -30.05 -15.88
C ARG A 459 -3.36 -29.87 -17.35
N ALA A 460 -2.07 -29.52 -17.47
CA ALA A 460 -1.12 -29.82 -18.55
C ALA A 460 -1.15 -28.98 -19.83
N CYS A 461 -0.17 -28.09 -19.95
CA CYS A 461 0.62 -27.95 -21.17
C CYS A 461 2.07 -27.62 -20.81
N ALA A 462 2.91 -28.64 -20.82
CA ALA A 462 4.36 -28.52 -20.90
C ALA A 462 4.82 -29.11 -22.24
N SER A 463 5.79 -28.43 -22.86
CA SER A 463 6.71 -28.88 -23.90
C SER A 463 6.16 -29.26 -25.29
N ARG A 464 6.53 -28.45 -26.30
CA ARG A 464 6.87 -28.92 -27.64
C ARG A 464 8.16 -28.22 -28.14
N PRO A 465 9.09 -28.95 -28.81
CA PRO A 465 10.36 -28.42 -29.31
C PRO A 465 10.21 -27.82 -30.73
N PRO A 466 11.23 -27.09 -31.23
CA PRO A 466 11.12 -26.38 -32.51
C PRO A 466 11.30 -27.33 -33.69
N ARG A 467 10.70 -26.98 -34.83
CA ARG A 467 11.08 -27.53 -36.14
C ARG A 467 11.61 -26.42 -37.03
N SER A 468 12.74 -26.76 -37.65
CA SER A 468 13.46 -26.21 -38.81
C SER A 468 12.81 -25.08 -39.60
#